data_AF-A0A8H6GTE1-F1
#
_entry.id   AF-A0A8H6GTE1-F1
#
_cell.length_a   1.000
_cell.length_b   1.000
_cell.length_c   1.000
_cell.angle_alpha   90.00
_cell.angle_beta   90.00
_cell.angle_gamma   90.00
#
_symmetry.space_group_name_H-M   'P 1'
#
loop_
_entity.id
_entity.type
_entity.pdbx_description
1 polymer ?
#
loop_
_entity_poly.entity_id
_entity_poly.type
_entity_poly.pdbx_seq_one_letter_code
_entity_poly.pdbx_strand_id
1 'polypeptide(L)'
;MACLCGCINQLIDNFDPKTAAGLASGLNKHLEAIRSILARNKSLAKEVRYQIIPSNQRTAKILSLHSIDLVKIERLHSVFKDDVKGFWVASGDALHQELRRRIACITIFLRSKVDDNAWASYDVANLIQGRTLSELRYAGSKYIKIARRLGGIGSILWLPLEIPASTYERYLNMDDAEAFDHIQNLGSDAPDLNLFVQRLITAQLDDPSLVLSHRNLLLEYGDCISPSEQGLLLLHALGGNDIPLDLLKSAKIPMRRWTNEGEIQTITASDFGFNAEIIRLLSSDERLEELSQRPEVTQQALEDGTIVWSLSPKAQEELSHRLTPQTTEDWATTALKLLCFACPPCYEGKVNWALPLKKAIWNLLDKATNQKRLPSSLRACVIEALLFFCERDLFSIRFAAVERAKSLLRKNMSFYYQASVTLFDSIISRIDGNFQRSEALIVDFLAADHEGNTRSDNALRGRLHISNIENKIHRLAEIHCELHEYEKALEIIQVELDGMTARKGRPFRRLSMARAEGYIGLGRLDDATTVLQELISVEPPELDDLNDQVLRVRRLILSARIHHEGNNFPEARAAVRSIKSD
;
A
#
# COMPACT_ATOMS: atom_id res chain seq x y z
N MET A 1 57.52 46.38 -4.55
CA MET A 1 56.21 45.73 -4.72
C MET A 1 56.34 44.28 -4.26
N ALA A 2 55.66 43.90 -3.18
CA ALA A 2 55.60 42.49 -2.77
C ALA A 2 54.79 41.69 -3.81
N CYS A 3 55.17 40.45 -4.09
CA CYS A 3 54.41 39.59 -5.00
C CYS A 3 53.06 39.23 -4.36
N LEU A 4 52.04 38.99 -5.18
CA LEU A 4 50.68 38.64 -4.72
C LEU A 4 50.70 37.48 -3.72
N CYS A 5 51.53 36.46 -3.97
CA CYS A 5 51.70 35.31 -3.08
C CYS A 5 52.27 35.70 -1.71
N GLY A 6 53.21 36.65 -1.67
CA GLY A 6 53.77 37.16 -0.42
C GLY A 6 52.74 37.91 0.42
N CYS A 7 51.91 38.73 -0.23
CA CYS A 7 50.81 39.42 0.45
C CYS A 7 49.73 38.46 0.96
N ILE A 8 49.40 37.41 0.20
CA ILE A 8 48.46 36.37 0.63
C ILE A 8 49.00 35.61 1.83
N ASN A 9 50.27 35.19 1.80
CA ASN A 9 50.89 34.50 2.94
C ASN A 9 50.91 35.35 4.21
N GLN A 10 51.18 36.66 4.09
CA GLN A 10 51.10 37.58 5.22
C GLN A 10 49.67 37.71 5.78
N LEU A 11 48.65 37.71 4.91
CA LEU A 11 47.25 37.74 5.33
C LEU A 11 46.76 36.44 5.95
N ILE A 12 47.36 35.30 5.61
CA ILE A 12 47.08 34.00 6.24
C ILE A 12 47.51 34.03 7.70
N ASP A 13 48.68 34.61 7.98
CA ASP A 13 49.22 34.67 9.33
C ASP A 13 48.64 35.84 10.16
N ASN A 14 48.32 36.97 9.50
CA ASN A 14 47.76 38.18 10.14
C ASN A 14 46.73 38.84 9.22
N PHE A 15 45.46 38.49 9.39
CA PHE A 15 44.37 38.96 8.54
C PHE A 15 44.06 40.46 8.76
N ASP A 16 44.16 41.27 7.70
CA ASP A 16 43.68 42.66 7.66
C ASP A 16 42.63 42.85 6.54
N PRO A 17 41.39 43.23 6.89
CA PRO A 17 40.30 43.36 5.91
C PRO A 17 40.53 44.46 4.86
N LYS A 18 41.24 45.55 5.20
CA LYS A 18 41.52 46.63 4.22
C LYS A 18 42.54 46.18 3.16
N THR A 19 43.60 45.51 3.60
CA THR A 19 44.62 44.94 2.71
C THR A 19 44.04 43.79 1.89
N ALA A 20 43.18 42.94 2.46
CA ALA A 20 42.48 41.88 1.74
C ALA A 20 41.56 42.43 0.63
N ALA A 21 40.79 43.49 0.90
CA ALA A 21 39.95 44.15 -0.11
C ALA A 21 40.79 44.75 -1.27
N GLY A 22 41.96 45.31 -0.96
CA GLY A 22 42.89 45.85 -1.96
C GLY A 22 43.46 44.82 -2.93
N LEU A 23 43.43 43.53 -2.58
CA LEU A 23 43.94 42.43 -3.44
C LEU A 23 42.93 41.96 -4.49
N ALA A 24 41.65 42.35 -4.41
CA ALA A 24 40.58 41.81 -5.26
C ALA A 24 40.88 41.95 -6.76
N SER A 25 41.36 43.12 -7.20
CA SER A 25 41.71 43.35 -8.62
C SER A 25 42.87 42.47 -9.08
N GLY A 26 43.89 42.30 -8.23
CA GLY A 26 45.08 41.49 -8.52
C GLY A 26 44.75 39.99 -8.57
N LEU A 27 43.94 39.51 -7.63
CA LEU A 27 43.42 38.14 -7.59
C LEU A 27 42.61 37.84 -8.84
N ASN A 28 41.64 38.68 -9.20
CA ASN A 28 40.81 38.49 -10.38
C ASN A 28 41.64 38.37 -11.68
N LYS A 29 42.67 39.22 -11.85
CA LYS A 29 43.58 39.13 -13.01
C LYS A 29 44.36 37.81 -13.06
N HIS A 30 44.82 37.32 -11.91
CA HIS A 30 45.55 36.05 -11.84
C HIS A 30 44.64 34.84 -12.07
N LEU A 31 43.42 34.86 -11.52
CA LEU A 31 42.44 33.79 -11.74
C LEU A 31 42.03 33.72 -13.22
N GLU A 32 41.87 34.86 -13.89
CA GLU A 32 41.60 34.94 -15.34
C GLU A 32 42.76 34.34 -16.15
N ALA A 33 44.00 34.65 -15.78
CA ALA A 33 45.18 34.09 -16.43
C ALA A 33 45.29 32.56 -16.24
N ILE A 34 45.05 32.07 -15.02
CA ILE A 34 45.02 30.63 -14.72
C ILE A 34 43.94 29.94 -15.57
N ARG A 35 42.74 30.53 -15.69
CA ARG A 35 41.69 30.00 -16.58
C ARG A 35 42.14 29.91 -18.03
N SER A 36 42.78 30.97 -18.55
CA SER A 36 43.27 30.96 -19.93
C SER A 36 44.33 29.86 -20.16
N ILE A 37 45.13 29.54 -19.15
CA ILE A 37 46.13 28.45 -19.23
C ILE A 37 45.42 27.09 -19.21
N LEU A 38 44.50 26.87 -18.26
CA LEU A 38 43.78 25.59 -18.11
C LEU A 38 42.87 25.29 -19.32
N ALA A 39 42.25 26.31 -19.92
CA ALA A 39 41.45 26.15 -21.13
C ALA A 39 42.30 25.68 -22.34
N ARG A 40 43.58 26.08 -22.39
CA ARG A 40 44.51 25.71 -23.47
C ARG A 40 45.17 24.35 -23.22
N ASN A 41 45.21 23.86 -21.98
CA ASN A 41 45.86 22.60 -21.63
C ASN A 41 44.94 21.66 -20.83
N LYS A 42 44.29 20.75 -21.58
CA LYS A 42 43.32 19.79 -21.03
C LYS A 42 43.93 18.73 -20.11
N SER A 43 45.22 18.40 -20.21
CA SER A 43 45.84 17.44 -19.29
C SER A 43 46.06 18.10 -17.93
N LEU A 44 46.60 19.32 -17.91
CA LEU A 44 46.77 20.11 -16.68
C LEU A 44 45.43 20.38 -15.98
N ALA A 45 44.38 20.68 -16.75
CA ALA A 45 43.03 20.90 -16.21
C ALA A 45 42.45 19.68 -15.46
N LYS A 46 42.88 18.45 -15.78
CA LYS A 46 42.45 17.23 -15.08
C LYS A 46 43.18 17.02 -13.74
N GLU A 47 44.38 17.58 -13.58
CA GLU A 47 45.21 17.44 -12.38
C GLU A 47 44.95 18.53 -11.33
N VAL A 48 44.44 19.69 -11.76
CA VAL A 48 44.07 20.79 -10.85
C VAL A 48 42.80 20.46 -10.07
N ARG A 49 42.91 20.38 -8.74
CA ARG A 49 41.84 19.95 -7.82
C ARG A 49 40.80 21.02 -7.48
N TYR A 50 41.02 22.28 -7.85
CA TYR A 50 40.12 23.39 -7.51
C TYR A 50 39.48 23.96 -8.78
N GLN A 51 38.16 24.01 -8.83
CA GLN A 51 37.39 24.69 -9.89
C GLN A 51 36.93 26.07 -9.40
N ILE A 52 37.23 27.11 -10.19
CA ILE A 52 36.79 28.48 -9.90
C ILE A 52 35.60 28.78 -10.83
N ILE A 53 34.38 28.69 -10.31
CA ILE A 53 33.15 29.01 -11.03
C ILE A 53 32.86 30.51 -10.82
N PRO A 54 32.80 31.34 -11.88
CA PRO A 54 32.40 32.74 -11.70
C PRO A 54 30.90 32.78 -11.33
N SER A 55 30.53 33.63 -10.37
CA SER A 55 29.13 33.96 -10.11
C SER A 55 28.50 34.44 -11.42
N ASN A 56 27.56 33.67 -11.97
CA ASN A 56 26.87 34.02 -13.20
C ASN A 56 26.24 35.41 -13.02
N GLN A 57 26.56 36.39 -13.89
CA GLN A 57 25.97 37.75 -13.84
C GLN A 57 24.43 37.73 -13.75
N ARG A 58 23.80 36.65 -14.22
CA ARG A 58 22.35 36.45 -14.13
C ARG A 58 21.88 35.87 -12.79
N THR A 59 22.69 35.05 -12.10
CA THR A 59 22.43 34.69 -10.70
C THR A 59 22.55 35.93 -9.81
N ALA A 60 23.50 36.83 -10.08
CA ALA A 60 23.61 38.08 -9.35
C ALA A 60 22.33 38.94 -9.41
N LYS A 61 21.53 38.84 -10.49
CA LYS A 61 20.21 39.48 -10.55
C LYS A 61 19.22 38.89 -9.57
N ILE A 62 19.20 37.56 -9.42
CA ILE A 62 18.36 36.88 -8.42
C ILE A 62 18.76 37.35 -7.02
N LEU A 63 20.06 37.35 -6.72
CA LEU A 63 20.58 37.79 -5.42
C LEU A 63 20.36 39.28 -5.14
N SER A 64 20.16 40.11 -6.17
CA SER A 64 19.86 41.54 -6.02
C SER A 64 18.40 41.84 -5.67
N LEU A 65 17.52 40.84 -5.66
CA LEU A 65 16.12 41.01 -5.26
C LEU A 65 16.01 41.13 -3.74
N HIS A 66 15.13 42.03 -3.28
CA HIS A 66 14.91 42.27 -1.85
C HIS A 66 13.50 41.88 -1.39
N SER A 67 12.55 41.70 -2.31
CA SER A 67 11.15 41.38 -2.01
C SER A 67 10.42 40.77 -3.21
N ILE A 68 9.31 40.08 -2.96
CA ILE A 68 8.36 39.58 -3.97
C ILE A 68 7.01 40.26 -3.75
N ASP A 69 6.37 40.74 -4.82
CA ASP A 69 5.02 41.33 -4.76
C ASP A 69 3.95 40.23 -4.68
N LEU A 70 3.73 39.70 -3.47
CA LEU A 70 2.76 38.64 -3.20
C LEU A 70 1.30 39.13 -3.33
N VAL A 71 1.04 40.43 -3.12
CA VAL A 71 -0.32 41.01 -3.18
C VAL A 71 -0.94 40.83 -4.57
N LYS A 72 -0.13 41.00 -5.63
CA LYS A 72 -0.60 40.77 -7.00
C LYS A 72 -0.92 39.29 -7.25
N ILE A 73 -0.12 38.38 -6.71
CA ILE A 73 -0.35 36.94 -6.82
C ILE A 73 -1.62 36.52 -6.09
N GLU A 74 -1.84 37.03 -4.88
CA GLU A 74 -3.06 36.79 -4.11
C GLU A 74 -4.31 37.29 -4.83
N ARG A 75 -4.26 38.49 -5.42
CA ARG A 75 -5.37 39.03 -6.21
C ARG A 75 -5.67 38.12 -7.40
N LEU A 76 -4.65 37.71 -8.15
CA LEU A 76 -4.84 36.81 -9.28
C LEU A 76 -5.42 35.47 -8.83
N HIS A 77 -4.88 34.88 -7.76
CA HIS A 77 -5.39 33.65 -7.18
C HIS A 77 -6.86 33.81 -6.76
N SER A 78 -7.23 34.92 -6.10
CA SER A 78 -8.61 35.16 -5.68
C SER A 78 -9.61 35.25 -6.84
N VAL A 79 -9.16 35.74 -8.01
CA VAL A 79 -9.97 35.83 -9.23
C VAL A 79 -10.17 34.45 -9.86
N PHE A 80 -9.14 33.61 -9.91
CA PHE A 80 -9.15 32.38 -10.69
C PHE A 80 -9.25 31.08 -9.86
N LYS A 81 -9.20 31.14 -8.52
CA LYS A 81 -9.21 29.95 -7.65
C LYS A 81 -10.33 28.96 -7.97
N ASP A 82 -11.49 29.46 -8.40
CA ASP A 82 -12.66 28.67 -8.74
C ASP A 82 -12.94 28.63 -10.25
N ASP A 83 -12.17 29.37 -11.07
CA ASP A 83 -12.31 29.47 -12.53
C ASP A 83 -11.00 29.14 -13.25
N VAL A 84 -10.68 27.85 -13.22
CA VAL A 84 -9.52 27.26 -13.91
C VAL A 84 -9.58 27.51 -15.42
N LYS A 85 -10.77 27.53 -16.03
CA LYS A 85 -10.94 27.77 -17.46
C LYS A 85 -10.69 29.24 -17.81
N GLY A 86 -11.20 30.17 -17.00
CA GLY A 86 -10.97 31.60 -17.15
C GLY A 86 -9.50 32.00 -17.10
N PHE A 87 -8.68 31.30 -16.30
CA PHE A 87 -7.23 31.51 -16.29
C PHE A 87 -6.59 31.29 -17.67
N TRP A 88 -7.12 30.39 -18.49
CA TRP A 88 -6.57 30.14 -19.82
C TRP A 88 -7.09 31.11 -20.90
N VAL A 89 -7.98 32.03 -20.56
CA VAL A 89 -8.48 33.06 -21.49
C VAL A 89 -7.52 34.24 -21.56
N ALA A 90 -7.21 34.70 -22.78
CA ALA A 90 -6.29 35.81 -23.01
C ALA A 90 -6.76 37.06 -22.25
N SER A 91 -5.83 37.71 -21.54
CA SER A 91 -6.09 38.95 -20.82
C SER A 91 -5.07 40.01 -21.21
N GLY A 92 -5.42 41.30 -21.05
CA GLY A 92 -4.50 42.41 -21.24
C GLY A 92 -3.47 42.59 -20.11
N ASP A 93 -3.57 41.80 -19.03
CA ASP A 93 -2.66 41.88 -17.90
C ASP A 93 -1.35 41.13 -18.17
N ALA A 94 -0.23 41.86 -18.14
CA ALA A 94 1.11 41.33 -18.37
C ALA A 94 1.53 40.31 -17.30
N LEU A 95 1.08 40.48 -16.06
CA LEU A 95 1.33 39.52 -14.97
C LEU A 95 0.70 38.16 -15.33
N HIS A 96 -0.59 38.18 -15.63
CA HIS A 96 -1.34 36.99 -15.98
C HIS A 96 -0.76 36.29 -17.21
N GLN A 97 -0.36 37.04 -18.25
CA GLN A 97 0.26 36.48 -19.45
C GLN A 97 1.57 35.73 -19.15
N GLU A 98 2.44 36.29 -18.32
CA GLU A 98 3.72 35.65 -17.98
C GLU A 98 3.50 34.40 -17.11
N LEU A 99 2.58 34.46 -16.15
CA LEU A 99 2.27 33.29 -15.31
C LEU A 99 1.66 32.15 -16.13
N ARG A 100 0.74 32.47 -17.04
CA ARG A 100 0.21 31.52 -18.01
C ARG A 100 1.30 30.87 -18.86
N ARG A 101 2.29 31.65 -19.32
CA ARG A 101 3.45 31.13 -20.07
C ARG A 101 4.22 30.11 -19.26
N ARG A 102 4.54 30.39 -17.99
CA ARG A 102 5.28 29.45 -17.13
C ARG A 102 4.54 28.11 -16.99
N ILE A 103 3.23 28.16 -16.73
CA ILE A 103 2.41 26.94 -16.59
C ILE A 103 2.26 26.24 -17.96
N ALA A 104 2.10 26.98 -19.06
CA ALA A 104 2.06 26.40 -20.41
C ALA A 104 3.34 25.61 -20.73
N CYS A 105 4.53 26.13 -20.38
CA CYS A 105 5.77 25.37 -20.54
C CYS A 105 5.74 24.04 -19.78
N ILE A 106 5.24 24.03 -18.54
CA ILE A 106 5.10 22.83 -17.71
C ILE A 106 4.13 21.84 -18.37
N THR A 107 2.95 22.29 -18.79
CA THR A 107 1.94 21.41 -19.42
C THR A 107 2.44 20.84 -20.73
N ILE A 108 3.19 21.60 -21.54
CA ILE A 108 3.79 21.11 -22.80
C ILE A 108 4.81 20.00 -22.51
N PHE A 109 5.68 20.21 -21.52
CA PHE A 109 6.64 19.19 -21.11
C PHE A 109 5.92 17.92 -20.64
N LEU A 110 4.91 18.05 -19.77
CA LEU A 110 4.15 16.91 -19.26
C LEU A 110 3.37 16.19 -20.36
N ARG A 111 2.69 16.90 -21.26
CA ARG A 111 2.01 16.29 -22.43
C ARG A 111 2.98 15.53 -23.31
N SER A 112 4.18 16.06 -23.54
CA SER A 112 5.21 15.34 -24.31
C SER A 112 5.69 14.04 -23.68
N LYS A 113 5.48 13.84 -22.38
CA LYS A 113 5.75 12.56 -21.70
C LYS A 113 4.63 11.53 -21.88
N VAL A 114 3.44 11.96 -22.29
CA VAL A 114 2.28 11.09 -22.56
C VAL A 114 2.20 10.77 -24.04
N ASP A 115 2.25 11.81 -24.88
CA ASP A 115 2.19 11.71 -26.33
C ASP A 115 3.06 12.81 -26.95
N ASP A 116 4.12 12.40 -27.63
CA ASP A 116 5.06 13.31 -28.29
C ASP A 116 4.41 14.11 -29.43
N ASN A 117 3.35 13.59 -30.03
CA ASN A 117 2.66 14.20 -31.17
C ASN A 117 1.58 15.21 -30.75
N ALA A 118 1.08 15.13 -29.50
CA ALA A 118 -0.02 15.94 -28.98
C ALA A 118 0.41 16.84 -27.80
N TRP A 119 1.44 17.64 -28.06
CA TRP A 119 2.22 18.38 -27.05
C TRP A 119 1.57 19.67 -26.51
N ALA A 120 0.46 20.14 -27.08
CA ALA A 120 -0.28 21.29 -26.57
C ALA A 120 -1.80 21.08 -26.72
N SER A 121 -2.55 21.54 -25.72
CA SER A 121 -4.00 21.70 -25.82
C SER A 121 -4.36 22.91 -26.69
N TYR A 122 -5.64 23.04 -27.05
CA TYR A 122 -6.15 24.20 -27.78
C TYR A 122 -5.83 25.53 -27.07
N ASP A 123 -6.05 25.58 -25.75
CA ASP A 123 -5.85 26.78 -24.93
C ASP A 123 -4.37 27.22 -24.86
N VAL A 124 -3.46 26.25 -24.96
CA VAL A 124 -2.01 26.46 -24.87
C VAL A 124 -1.39 26.72 -26.24
N ALA A 125 -1.91 26.13 -27.31
CA ALA A 125 -1.38 26.24 -28.66
C ALA A 125 -1.28 27.69 -29.16
N ASN A 126 -2.28 28.52 -28.87
CA ASN A 126 -2.28 29.94 -29.24
C ASN A 126 -1.21 30.76 -28.50
N LEU A 127 -0.86 30.38 -27.27
CA LEU A 127 0.07 31.13 -26.42
C LEU A 127 1.53 30.98 -26.86
N ILE A 128 1.84 29.94 -27.64
CA ILE A 128 3.20 29.52 -27.98
C ILE A 128 3.46 29.54 -29.49
N GLN A 129 2.57 30.14 -30.27
CA GLN A 129 2.72 30.25 -31.71
C GLN A 129 4.06 30.94 -32.06
N GLY A 130 4.83 30.33 -32.98
CA GLY A 130 6.14 30.85 -33.41
C GLY A 130 7.30 30.59 -32.44
N ARG A 131 7.11 29.78 -31.39
CA ARG A 131 8.17 29.36 -30.46
C ARG A 131 8.71 27.97 -30.79
N THR A 132 9.97 27.72 -30.43
CA THR A 132 10.62 26.42 -30.62
C THR A 132 10.16 25.43 -29.54
N LEU A 133 9.55 24.31 -29.95
CA LEU A 133 9.00 23.31 -29.04
C LEU A 133 10.03 22.72 -28.06
N SER A 134 11.26 22.43 -28.53
CA SER A 134 12.32 21.89 -27.67
C SER A 134 12.71 22.85 -26.54
N GLU A 135 12.70 24.16 -26.80
CA GLU A 135 12.97 25.17 -25.78
C GLU A 135 11.85 25.24 -24.73
N LEU A 136 10.58 25.11 -25.15
CA LEU A 136 9.43 25.09 -24.24
C LEU A 136 9.41 23.85 -23.36
N ARG A 137 9.70 22.67 -23.94
CA ARG A 137 9.82 21.41 -23.18
C ARG A 137 10.95 21.51 -22.15
N TYR A 138 12.09 22.09 -22.54
CA TYR A 138 13.21 22.31 -21.62
C TYR A 138 12.83 23.27 -20.49
N ALA A 139 12.19 24.39 -20.81
CA ALA A 139 11.69 25.35 -19.83
C ALA A 139 10.71 24.71 -18.85
N GLY A 140 9.74 23.91 -19.34
CA GLY A 140 8.78 23.21 -18.48
C GLY A 140 9.44 22.26 -17.48
N SER A 141 10.36 21.42 -17.97
CA SER A 141 11.16 20.55 -17.09
C SER A 141 11.95 21.37 -16.05
N LYS A 142 12.51 22.51 -16.47
CA LYS A 142 13.29 23.39 -15.60
C LYS A 142 12.43 24.02 -14.51
N TYR A 143 11.24 24.50 -14.84
CA TYR A 143 10.30 25.06 -13.87
C TYR A 143 9.90 24.00 -12.83
N ILE A 144 9.53 22.78 -13.23
CA ILE A 144 9.22 21.70 -12.26
C ILE A 144 10.37 21.49 -11.27
N LYS A 145 11.61 21.43 -11.77
CA LYS A 145 12.81 21.26 -10.92
C LYS A 145 13.02 22.43 -9.97
N ILE A 146 12.82 23.67 -10.44
CA ILE A 146 12.88 24.87 -9.60
C ILE A 146 11.81 24.79 -8.51
N ALA A 147 10.58 24.41 -8.86
CA ALA A 147 9.47 24.36 -7.92
C ALA A 147 9.70 23.33 -6.81
N ARG A 148 10.19 22.14 -7.17
CA ARG A 148 10.60 21.10 -6.20
C ARG A 148 11.67 21.58 -5.22
N ARG A 149 12.63 22.40 -5.69
CA ARG A 149 13.66 23.02 -4.83
C ARG A 149 13.10 24.10 -3.90
N LEU A 150 12.02 24.77 -4.32
CA LEU A 150 11.36 25.83 -3.57
C LEU A 150 10.19 25.33 -2.70
N GLY A 151 10.01 24.00 -2.58
CA GLY A 151 9.02 23.40 -1.69
C GLY A 151 7.66 23.07 -2.31
N GLY A 152 7.45 23.28 -3.61
CA GLY A 152 6.23 22.83 -4.29
C GLY A 152 5.93 23.55 -5.61
N ILE A 153 5.09 22.93 -6.44
CA ILE A 153 4.71 23.44 -7.78
C ILE A 153 4.02 24.82 -7.74
N GLY A 154 3.40 25.17 -6.61
CA GLY A 154 2.79 26.48 -6.36
C GLY A 154 3.79 27.64 -6.46
N SER A 155 5.09 27.37 -6.24
CA SER A 155 6.12 28.41 -6.27
C SER A 155 6.30 29.09 -7.62
N ILE A 156 5.88 28.44 -8.70
CA ILE A 156 5.96 28.99 -10.05
C ILE A 156 5.16 30.29 -10.19
N LEU A 157 4.10 30.46 -9.39
CA LEU A 157 3.29 31.67 -9.39
C LEU A 157 3.97 32.84 -8.71
N TRP A 158 4.70 32.63 -7.61
CA TRP A 158 5.38 33.69 -6.89
C TRP A 158 6.86 33.86 -7.24
N LEU A 159 7.41 33.05 -8.14
CA LEU A 159 8.75 33.25 -8.69
C LEU A 159 8.90 34.71 -9.21
N PRO A 160 9.94 35.46 -8.76
CA PRO A 160 10.07 36.88 -9.07
C PRO A 160 9.96 37.18 -10.56
N LEU A 161 9.15 38.18 -10.92
CA LEU A 161 8.84 38.54 -12.32
C LEU A 161 9.79 39.58 -12.88
N GLU A 162 10.48 40.31 -11.99
CA GLU A 162 11.56 41.24 -12.29
C GLU A 162 12.76 40.51 -12.93
N ILE A 163 12.86 39.21 -12.71
CA ILE A 163 13.86 38.35 -13.31
C ILE A 163 13.35 37.85 -14.66
N PRO A 164 14.09 38.10 -15.76
CA PRO A 164 13.67 37.63 -17.08
C PRO A 164 13.49 36.12 -17.09
N ALA A 165 12.41 35.63 -17.70
CA ALA A 165 12.10 34.19 -17.83
C ALA A 165 13.30 33.36 -18.29
N SER A 166 14.08 33.87 -19.26
CA SER A 166 15.29 33.21 -19.75
C SER A 166 16.29 32.85 -18.65
N THR A 167 16.37 33.64 -17.57
CA THR A 167 17.24 33.38 -16.40
C THR A 167 16.86 32.06 -15.74
N TYR A 168 15.58 31.87 -15.41
CA TYR A 168 15.09 30.62 -14.85
C TYR A 168 15.18 29.47 -15.85
N GLU A 169 14.77 29.73 -17.10
CA GLU A 169 14.64 28.71 -18.13
C GLU A 169 16.00 28.18 -18.62
N ARG A 170 17.08 28.98 -18.60
CA ARG A 170 18.37 28.62 -19.23
C ARG A 170 19.61 28.80 -18.35
N TYR A 171 19.60 29.70 -17.36
CA TYR A 171 20.83 30.14 -16.70
C TYR A 171 20.93 29.80 -15.21
N LEU A 172 19.81 29.67 -14.51
CA LEU A 172 19.80 29.26 -13.11
C LEU A 172 20.24 27.79 -13.02
N ASN A 173 21.38 27.51 -12.40
CA ASN A 173 21.82 26.14 -12.20
C ASN A 173 21.02 25.49 -11.05
N MET A 174 20.68 24.20 -11.14
CA MET A 174 19.96 23.52 -10.07
C MET A 174 20.79 23.37 -8.79
N ASP A 175 22.13 23.38 -8.93
CA ASP A 175 23.08 23.25 -7.81
C ASP A 175 23.42 24.59 -7.15
N ASP A 176 22.81 25.70 -7.60
CA ASP A 176 23.06 27.06 -7.11
C ASP A 176 22.33 27.30 -5.77
N ALA A 177 22.85 26.71 -4.69
CA ALA A 177 22.20 26.74 -3.37
C ALA A 177 21.93 28.18 -2.89
N GLU A 178 22.89 29.09 -3.07
CA GLU A 178 22.75 30.49 -2.66
C GLU A 178 21.54 31.16 -3.33
N ALA A 179 21.35 30.95 -4.64
CA ALA A 179 20.21 31.50 -5.35
C ALA A 179 18.87 30.92 -4.87
N PHE A 180 18.82 29.60 -4.61
CA PHE A 180 17.60 28.95 -4.14
C PHE A 180 17.25 29.35 -2.71
N ASP A 181 18.23 29.39 -1.81
CA ASP A 181 18.05 29.80 -0.42
C ASP A 181 17.57 31.26 -0.37
N HIS A 182 18.14 32.13 -1.21
CA HIS A 182 17.68 33.51 -1.34
C HIS A 182 16.23 33.61 -1.82
N ILE A 183 15.86 32.92 -2.92
CA ILE A 183 14.49 32.91 -3.42
C ILE A 183 13.51 32.33 -2.38
N GLN A 184 13.90 31.27 -1.69
CA GLN A 184 13.07 30.64 -0.66
C GLN A 184 12.84 31.57 0.52
N ASN A 185 13.88 32.31 0.96
CA ASN A 185 13.75 33.33 2.01
C ASN A 185 12.80 34.46 1.59
N LEU A 186 12.92 34.94 0.35
CA LEU A 186 12.02 35.96 -0.20
C LEU A 186 10.56 35.48 -0.30
N GLY A 187 10.35 34.18 -0.54
CA GLY A 187 9.04 33.55 -0.65
C GLY A 187 8.51 32.92 0.64
N SER A 188 9.15 33.17 1.79
CA SER A 188 8.78 32.53 3.07
C SER A 188 7.34 32.83 3.51
N ASP A 189 6.83 34.01 3.18
CA ASP A 189 5.45 34.44 3.46
C ASP A 189 4.47 34.11 2.32
N ALA A 190 4.90 33.38 1.28
CA ALA A 190 4.04 33.09 0.15
C ALA A 190 2.92 32.09 0.51
N PRO A 191 1.68 32.29 0.02
CA PRO A 191 0.59 31.36 0.27
C PRO A 191 0.86 29.99 -0.40
N ASP A 192 0.29 28.92 0.15
CA ASP A 192 0.30 27.60 -0.50
C ASP A 192 -0.61 27.62 -1.74
N LEU A 193 0.01 27.71 -2.91
CA LEU A 193 -0.67 27.72 -4.20
C LEU A 193 -0.57 26.37 -4.94
N ASN A 194 -0.08 25.31 -4.26
CA ASN A 194 0.16 24.02 -4.92
C ASN A 194 -1.12 23.46 -5.55
N LEU A 195 -2.22 23.40 -4.79
CA LEU A 195 -3.47 22.83 -5.27
C LEU A 195 -4.02 23.59 -6.48
N PHE A 196 -3.94 24.93 -6.45
CA PHE A 196 -4.39 25.77 -7.56
C PHE A 196 -3.57 25.50 -8.83
N VAL A 197 -2.24 25.47 -8.74
CA VAL A 197 -1.37 25.18 -9.89
C VAL A 197 -1.57 23.75 -10.39
N GLN A 198 -1.73 22.77 -9.50
CA GLN A 198 -2.04 21.38 -9.85
C GLN A 198 -3.37 21.28 -10.63
N ARG A 199 -4.42 22.02 -10.23
CA ARG A 199 -5.69 22.10 -10.96
C ARG A 199 -5.54 22.72 -12.34
N LEU A 200 -4.76 23.81 -12.46
CA LEU A 200 -4.45 24.44 -13.75
C LEU A 200 -3.72 23.48 -14.69
N ILE A 201 -2.71 22.77 -14.19
CA ILE A 201 -1.96 21.76 -14.97
C ILE A 201 -2.89 20.63 -15.39
N THR A 202 -3.64 20.06 -14.44
CA THR A 202 -4.52 18.90 -14.69
C THR A 202 -5.57 19.21 -15.75
N ALA A 203 -6.18 20.41 -15.72
CA ALA A 203 -7.15 20.83 -16.73
C ALA A 203 -6.59 20.85 -18.17
N GLN A 204 -5.28 21.07 -18.33
CA GLN A 204 -4.63 21.06 -19.65
C GLN A 204 -4.12 19.66 -20.06
N LEU A 205 -4.06 18.73 -19.11
CA LEU A 205 -3.69 17.33 -19.33
C LEU A 205 -4.91 16.41 -19.51
N ASP A 206 -6.06 16.81 -18.99
CA ASP A 206 -7.33 16.09 -19.10
C ASP A 206 -7.96 16.28 -20.49
N ASP A 207 -7.33 15.63 -21.47
CA ASP A 207 -7.70 15.71 -22.86
C ASP A 207 -8.17 14.34 -23.39
N PRO A 208 -9.46 14.19 -23.74
CA PRO A 208 -9.99 12.94 -24.24
C PRO A 208 -9.46 12.58 -25.64
N SER A 209 -8.85 13.51 -26.38
CA SER A 209 -8.25 13.21 -27.69
C SER A 209 -6.93 12.45 -27.58
N LEU A 210 -6.31 12.41 -26.40
CA LEU A 210 -5.04 11.69 -26.17
C LEU A 210 -5.27 10.19 -26.07
N VAL A 211 -4.41 9.39 -26.70
CA VAL A 211 -4.48 7.92 -26.62
C VAL A 211 -4.29 7.44 -25.18
N LEU A 212 -3.22 7.91 -24.54
CA LEU A 212 -2.90 7.57 -23.16
C LEU A 212 -3.43 8.63 -22.19
N SER A 213 -3.81 8.19 -21.00
CA SER A 213 -4.24 9.10 -19.93
C SER A 213 -3.04 9.83 -19.33
N HIS A 214 -3.22 11.10 -18.95
CA HIS A 214 -2.23 11.85 -18.18
C HIS A 214 -1.91 11.22 -16.81
N ARG A 215 -2.79 10.35 -16.32
CA ARG A 215 -2.60 9.59 -15.08
C ARG A 215 -1.37 8.67 -15.12
N ASN A 216 -0.84 8.36 -16.31
CA ASN A 216 0.46 7.68 -16.48
C ASN A 216 1.65 8.49 -15.95
N LEU A 217 1.49 9.80 -15.74
CA LEU A 217 2.55 10.67 -15.21
C LEU A 217 2.62 10.65 -13.67
N LEU A 218 1.60 10.12 -12.98
CA LEU A 218 1.43 10.29 -11.54
C LEU A 218 2.57 9.66 -10.70
N LEU A 219 3.29 8.70 -11.25
CA LEU A 219 4.44 8.09 -10.57
C LEU A 219 5.63 9.06 -10.44
N GLU A 220 5.95 9.79 -11.51
CA GLU A 220 7.13 10.68 -11.57
C GLU A 220 6.78 12.16 -11.32
N TYR A 221 5.54 12.55 -11.62
CA TYR A 221 5.04 13.92 -11.59
C TYR A 221 3.74 14.08 -10.79
N GLY A 222 3.49 13.18 -9.83
CA GLY A 222 2.31 13.24 -8.96
C GLY A 222 2.20 14.53 -8.14
N ASP A 223 3.33 15.19 -7.86
CA ASP A 223 3.41 16.50 -7.21
C ASP A 223 2.95 17.67 -8.11
N CYS A 224 2.82 17.46 -9.42
CA CYS A 224 2.40 18.46 -10.39
C CYS A 224 0.92 18.33 -10.80
N ILE A 225 0.26 17.23 -10.42
CA ILE A 225 -1.11 16.88 -10.84
C ILE A 225 -2.03 16.89 -9.62
N SER A 226 -3.33 17.10 -9.83
CA SER A 226 -4.31 17.11 -8.75
C SER A 226 -4.26 15.81 -7.93
N PRO A 227 -4.23 15.89 -6.58
CA PRO A 227 -4.25 14.71 -5.70
C PRO A 227 -5.46 13.80 -5.93
N SER A 228 -6.60 14.36 -6.36
CA SER A 228 -7.81 13.59 -6.70
C SER A 228 -7.54 12.52 -7.77
N GLU A 229 -6.63 12.78 -8.71
CA GLU A 229 -6.29 11.82 -9.77
C GLU A 229 -5.52 10.61 -9.23
N GLN A 230 -4.70 10.80 -8.20
CA GLN A 230 -4.05 9.71 -7.48
C GLN A 230 -5.08 8.85 -6.74
N GLY A 231 -6.11 9.49 -6.17
CA GLY A 231 -7.24 8.81 -5.55
C GLY A 231 -7.98 7.90 -6.52
N LEU A 232 -8.35 8.41 -7.70
CA LEU A 232 -9.02 7.62 -8.74
C LEU A 232 -8.18 6.41 -9.19
N LEU A 233 -6.86 6.59 -9.38
CA LEU A 233 -5.97 5.48 -9.71
C LEU A 233 -5.86 4.45 -8.60
N LEU A 234 -5.80 4.88 -7.34
CA LEU A 234 -5.77 3.97 -6.20
C LEU A 234 -7.07 3.17 -6.10
N LEU A 235 -8.23 3.81 -6.27
CA LEU A 235 -9.52 3.12 -6.31
C LEU A 235 -9.57 2.09 -7.44
N HIS A 236 -9.10 2.46 -8.63
CA HIS A 236 -9.02 1.54 -9.77
C HIS A 236 -8.10 0.35 -9.47
N ALA A 237 -6.92 0.60 -8.90
CA ALA A 237 -5.95 -0.43 -8.56
C ALA A 237 -6.42 -1.37 -7.42
N LEU A 238 -7.30 -0.90 -6.55
CA LEU A 238 -8.00 -1.74 -5.56
C LEU A 238 -9.13 -2.58 -6.19
N GLY A 239 -9.38 -2.45 -7.49
CA GLY A 239 -10.40 -3.20 -8.22
C GLY A 239 -11.69 -2.42 -8.51
N GLY A 240 -11.74 -1.15 -8.12
CA GLY A 240 -12.80 -0.19 -8.48
C GLY A 240 -14.18 -0.47 -7.89
N ASN A 241 -14.32 -1.41 -6.96
CA ASN A 241 -15.63 -1.84 -6.44
C ASN A 241 -15.56 -2.08 -4.93
N ASP A 242 -16.53 -1.53 -4.20
CA ASP A 242 -16.77 -1.75 -2.77
C ASP A 242 -15.55 -1.51 -1.88
N ILE A 243 -14.83 -0.41 -2.14
CA ILE A 243 -13.60 -0.05 -1.42
C ILE A 243 -13.99 0.67 -0.13
N PRO A 244 -13.72 0.11 1.06
CA PRO A 244 -14.10 0.75 2.31
C PRO A 244 -13.37 2.07 2.53
N LEU A 245 -14.11 3.11 2.93
CA LEU A 245 -13.51 4.40 3.29
C LEU A 245 -12.53 4.24 4.48
N ASP A 246 -12.83 3.34 5.41
CA ASP A 246 -11.96 3.02 6.54
C ASP A 246 -10.61 2.42 6.11
N LEU A 247 -10.58 1.67 5.00
CA LEU A 247 -9.34 1.18 4.40
C LEU A 247 -8.48 2.35 3.90
N LEU A 248 -9.09 3.34 3.24
CA LEU A 248 -8.39 4.53 2.76
C LEU A 248 -7.86 5.37 3.93
N LYS A 249 -8.70 5.60 4.94
CA LYS A 249 -8.34 6.36 6.16
C LYS A 249 -7.32 5.65 7.04
N SER A 250 -7.06 4.37 6.84
CA SER A 250 -6.05 3.61 7.59
C SER A 250 -4.67 4.27 7.53
N ALA A 251 -4.31 4.94 6.42
CA ALA A 251 -3.04 5.64 6.25
C ALA A 251 -2.82 6.79 7.26
N LYS A 252 -3.89 7.35 7.83
CA LYS A 252 -3.86 8.41 8.85
C LYS A 252 -3.43 7.87 10.22
N ILE A 253 -3.59 6.57 10.46
CA ILE A 253 -3.44 5.95 11.77
C ILE A 253 -2.15 5.12 11.77
N PRO A 254 -1.22 5.36 12.71
CA PRO A 254 -0.06 4.50 12.88
C PRO A 254 -0.47 3.06 13.21
N MET A 255 0.20 2.09 12.60
CA MET A 255 -0.14 0.67 12.69
C MET A 255 0.90 -0.08 13.51
N ARG A 256 0.47 -1.14 14.21
CA ARG A 256 1.37 -2.01 14.97
C ARG A 256 1.94 -3.10 14.09
N ARG A 257 3.23 -3.42 14.20
CA ARG A 257 3.91 -4.47 13.42
C ARG A 257 4.94 -5.21 14.25
N TRP A 258 5.14 -6.48 13.90
CA TRP A 258 6.24 -7.28 14.42
C TRP A 258 7.57 -6.79 13.87
N THR A 259 8.57 -6.64 14.73
CA THR A 259 9.96 -6.43 14.33
C THR A 259 10.64 -7.77 14.04
N ASN A 260 11.86 -7.72 13.49
CA ASN A 260 12.64 -8.93 13.23
C ASN A 260 13.02 -9.67 14.54
N GLU A 261 13.03 -8.96 15.66
CA GLU A 261 13.31 -9.45 17.01
C GLU A 261 12.07 -10.05 17.68
N GLY A 262 10.90 -9.98 17.03
CA GLY A 262 9.64 -10.48 17.59
C GLY A 262 8.98 -9.53 18.59
N GLU A 263 9.32 -8.24 18.56
CA GLU A 263 8.69 -7.20 19.36
C GLU A 263 7.62 -6.47 18.55
N ILE A 264 6.69 -5.75 19.19
CA ILE A 264 5.69 -4.95 18.48
C ILE A 264 6.11 -3.49 18.51
N GLN A 265 6.28 -2.90 17.34
CA GLN A 265 6.51 -1.47 17.16
C GLN A 265 5.35 -0.79 16.44
N THR A 266 5.24 0.53 16.61
CA THR A 266 4.30 1.37 15.86
C THR A 266 5.01 1.95 14.65
N ILE A 267 4.42 1.81 13.48
CA ILE A 267 4.91 2.33 12.20
C ILE A 267 3.90 3.27 11.56
N THR A 268 4.37 4.31 10.91
CA THR A 268 3.54 5.20 10.10
C THR A 268 3.43 4.69 8.65
N ALA A 269 2.52 5.26 7.87
CA ALA A 269 2.47 4.99 6.43
C ALA A 269 3.79 5.40 5.73
N SER A 270 4.45 6.45 6.20
CA SER A 270 5.77 6.85 5.68
C SER A 270 6.82 5.77 5.92
N ASP A 271 6.89 5.23 7.14
CA ASP A 271 7.84 4.16 7.50
C ASP A 271 7.57 2.87 6.71
N PHE A 272 6.30 2.62 6.35
CA PHE A 272 5.90 1.50 5.50
C PHE A 272 6.20 1.71 4.01
N GLY A 273 6.70 2.89 3.63
CA GLY A 273 7.14 3.20 2.27
C GLY A 273 6.04 3.68 1.33
N PHE A 274 5.06 4.42 1.84
CA PHE A 274 4.14 5.22 1.02
C PHE A 274 4.77 6.53 0.56
N ASN A 275 4.35 7.01 -0.62
CA ASN A 275 4.70 8.34 -1.11
C ASN A 275 3.97 9.41 -0.28
N ALA A 276 4.66 10.51 0.03
CA ALA A 276 4.11 11.65 0.77
C ALA A 276 2.80 12.20 0.18
N GLU A 277 2.64 12.22 -1.14
CA GLU A 277 1.43 12.71 -1.80
C GLU A 277 0.21 11.82 -1.52
N ILE A 278 0.40 10.50 -1.56
CA ILE A 278 -0.65 9.54 -1.23
C ILE A 278 -1.00 9.64 0.26
N ILE A 279 0.00 9.77 1.14
CA ILE A 279 -0.25 9.97 2.57
C ILE A 279 -1.06 11.25 2.79
N ARG A 280 -0.70 12.34 2.11
CA ARG A 280 -1.38 13.64 2.19
C ARG A 280 -2.82 13.58 1.70
N LEU A 281 -3.08 12.82 0.63
CA LEU A 281 -4.44 12.53 0.15
C LEU A 281 -5.25 11.74 1.17
N LEU A 282 -4.74 10.58 1.61
CA LEU A 282 -5.46 9.63 2.44
C LEU A 282 -5.63 10.09 3.90
N SER A 283 -4.78 11.00 4.38
CA SER A 283 -4.84 11.53 5.74
C SER A 283 -5.72 12.77 5.88
N SER A 284 -6.16 13.37 4.76
CA SER A 284 -6.97 14.59 4.74
C SER A 284 -8.43 14.26 4.46
N ASP A 285 -9.30 14.50 5.45
CA ASP A 285 -10.74 14.30 5.29
C ASP A 285 -11.32 15.24 4.21
N GLU A 286 -10.82 16.47 4.09
CA GLU A 286 -11.21 17.44 3.05
C GLU A 286 -10.91 16.91 1.64
N ARG A 287 -9.72 16.34 1.42
CA ARG A 287 -9.34 15.81 0.10
C ARG A 287 -10.07 14.52 -0.26
N LEU A 288 -10.35 13.69 0.74
CA LEU A 288 -11.19 12.52 0.56
C LEU A 288 -12.63 12.92 0.21
N GLU A 289 -13.15 14.00 0.80
CA GLU A 289 -14.44 14.57 0.42
C GLU A 289 -14.41 15.13 -1.02
N GLU A 290 -13.36 15.86 -1.42
CA GLU A 290 -13.21 16.29 -2.82
C GLU A 290 -13.20 15.11 -3.81
N LEU A 291 -12.59 13.99 -3.40
CA LEU A 291 -12.59 12.76 -4.20
C LEU A 291 -13.97 12.09 -4.23
N SER A 292 -14.73 12.09 -3.13
CA SER A 292 -16.07 11.49 -3.07
C SER A 292 -17.07 12.25 -3.93
N GLN A 293 -16.90 13.56 -4.08
CA GLN A 293 -17.75 14.43 -4.91
C GLN A 293 -17.45 14.33 -6.40
N ARG A 294 -16.47 13.52 -6.82
CA ARG A 294 -16.16 13.32 -8.24
C ARG A 294 -17.23 12.49 -8.93
N PRO A 295 -17.62 12.85 -10.17
CA PRO A 295 -18.67 12.12 -10.91
C PRO A 295 -18.28 10.66 -11.24
N GLU A 296 -16.99 10.35 -11.21
CA GLU A 296 -16.49 8.99 -11.41
C GLU A 296 -16.67 8.09 -10.20
N VAL A 297 -16.90 8.64 -9.00
CA VAL A 297 -16.97 7.90 -7.74
C VAL A 297 -18.43 7.79 -7.30
N THR A 298 -18.85 6.59 -6.96
CA THR A 298 -20.14 6.32 -6.34
C THR A 298 -19.95 5.86 -4.91
N GLN A 299 -20.85 6.28 -4.02
CA GLN A 299 -20.81 5.95 -2.60
C GLN A 299 -22.04 5.14 -2.22
N GLN A 300 -21.82 4.09 -1.44
CA GLN A 300 -22.89 3.31 -0.82
C GLN A 300 -22.52 2.88 0.60
N ALA A 301 -23.52 2.52 1.39
CA ALA A 301 -23.34 1.96 2.72
C ALA A 301 -23.60 0.45 2.70
N LEU A 302 -22.72 -0.33 3.32
CA LEU A 302 -22.94 -1.75 3.56
C LEU A 302 -23.98 -1.94 4.69
N GLU A 303 -24.35 -3.20 4.94
CA GLU A 303 -25.35 -3.59 5.95
C GLU A 303 -25.07 -3.04 7.37
N ASP A 304 -23.79 -2.86 7.74
CA ASP A 304 -23.37 -2.33 9.04
C ASP A 304 -23.17 -0.81 9.05
N GLY A 305 -23.52 -0.12 7.96
CA GLY A 305 -23.27 1.31 7.79
C GLY A 305 -21.85 1.66 7.32
N THR A 306 -20.98 0.66 7.08
CA THR A 306 -19.65 0.91 6.51
C THR A 306 -19.79 1.57 5.15
N ILE A 307 -19.18 2.75 5.00
CA ILE A 307 -19.17 3.46 3.73
C ILE A 307 -18.15 2.83 2.79
N VAL A 308 -18.58 2.48 1.59
CA VAL A 308 -17.72 2.00 0.51
C VAL A 308 -17.84 2.89 -0.71
N TRP A 309 -16.74 3.00 -1.44
CA TRP A 309 -16.63 3.73 -2.69
C TRP A 309 -16.39 2.78 -3.86
N SER A 310 -17.03 3.06 -4.98
CA SER A 310 -16.85 2.34 -6.23
C SER A 310 -16.60 3.33 -7.36
N LEU A 311 -15.92 2.89 -8.40
CA LEU A 311 -15.81 3.65 -9.64
C LEU A 311 -17.02 3.35 -10.52
N SER A 312 -17.52 4.38 -11.21
CA SER A 312 -18.52 4.18 -12.25
C SER A 312 -18.00 3.22 -13.33
N PRO A 313 -18.86 2.39 -13.95
CA PRO A 313 -18.43 1.44 -14.98
C PRO A 313 -17.67 2.10 -16.13
N LYS A 314 -18.10 3.30 -16.54
CA LYS A 314 -17.44 4.10 -17.58
C LYS A 314 -16.03 4.52 -17.18
N ALA A 315 -15.84 5.00 -15.94
CA ALA A 315 -14.51 5.38 -15.45
C ALA A 315 -13.60 4.15 -15.34
N GLN A 316 -14.13 3.01 -14.92
CA GLN A 316 -13.36 1.77 -14.81
C GLN A 316 -12.91 1.26 -16.19
N GLU A 317 -13.78 1.30 -17.20
CA GLU A 317 -13.46 0.95 -18.58
C GLU A 317 -12.39 1.91 -19.15
N GLU A 318 -12.58 3.22 -19.00
CA GLU A 318 -11.65 4.22 -19.50
C GLU A 318 -10.24 4.04 -18.91
N LEU A 319 -10.13 3.87 -17.59
CA LEU A 319 -8.85 3.66 -16.92
C LEU A 319 -8.19 2.35 -17.38
N SER A 320 -8.96 1.29 -17.56
CA SER A 320 -8.43 0.00 -18.03
C SER A 320 -7.80 0.08 -19.41
N HIS A 321 -8.31 0.94 -20.30
CA HIS A 321 -7.85 1.07 -21.68
C HIS A 321 -6.74 2.11 -21.89
N ARG A 322 -6.69 3.17 -21.07
CA ARG A 322 -5.78 4.32 -21.30
C ARG A 322 -4.53 4.33 -20.41
N LEU A 323 -4.40 3.37 -19.50
CA LEU A 323 -3.21 3.21 -18.64
C LEU A 323 -2.20 2.27 -19.27
N THR A 324 -0.91 2.61 -19.12
CA THR A 324 0.18 1.74 -19.54
C THR A 324 0.33 0.56 -18.57
N PRO A 325 0.89 -0.59 -19.02
CA PRO A 325 1.12 -1.74 -18.14
C PRO A 325 1.97 -1.41 -16.92
N GLN A 326 2.98 -0.54 -17.08
CA GLN A 326 3.86 -0.10 -16.01
C GLN A 326 3.09 0.66 -14.93
N THR A 327 2.30 1.68 -15.31
CA THR A 327 1.46 2.44 -14.37
C THR A 327 0.51 1.50 -13.62
N THR A 328 -0.12 0.56 -14.32
CA THR A 328 -1.04 -0.40 -13.72
C THR A 328 -0.33 -1.34 -12.72
N GLU A 329 0.92 -1.73 -12.95
CA GLU A 329 1.72 -2.54 -12.02
C GLU A 329 2.16 -1.75 -10.79
N ASP A 330 2.61 -0.51 -10.97
CA ASP A 330 3.06 0.36 -9.89
C ASP A 330 1.92 0.73 -8.94
N TRP A 331 0.74 1.04 -9.49
CA TRP A 331 -0.44 1.32 -8.70
C TRP A 331 -1.05 0.08 -8.05
N ALA A 332 -0.99 -1.10 -8.71
CA ALA A 332 -1.33 -2.36 -8.06
C ALA A 332 -0.42 -2.66 -6.86
N THR A 333 0.87 -2.35 -6.97
CA THR A 333 1.83 -2.46 -5.86
C THR A 333 1.46 -1.52 -4.71
N THR A 334 1.04 -0.29 -5.03
CA THR A 334 0.60 0.71 -4.04
C THR A 334 -0.71 0.31 -3.35
N ALA A 335 -1.68 -0.21 -4.10
CA ALA A 335 -2.93 -0.74 -3.56
C ALA A 335 -2.68 -1.94 -2.62
N LEU A 336 -1.80 -2.85 -3.04
CA LEU A 336 -1.41 -4.00 -2.21
C LEU A 336 -0.68 -3.57 -0.94
N LYS A 337 0.20 -2.54 -1.01
CA LYS A 337 0.79 -1.94 0.19
C LYS A 337 -0.29 -1.43 1.15
N LEU A 338 -1.33 -0.77 0.64
CA LEU A 338 -2.42 -0.25 1.49
C LEU A 338 -3.18 -1.36 2.18
N LEU A 339 -3.51 -2.43 1.46
CA LEU A 339 -4.14 -3.61 2.05
C LEU A 339 -3.25 -4.22 3.14
N CYS A 340 -1.95 -4.38 2.87
CA CYS A 340 -1.00 -4.92 3.85
C CYS A 340 -0.81 -3.99 5.05
N PHE A 341 -0.82 -2.67 4.84
CA PHE A 341 -0.68 -1.66 5.90
C PHE A 341 -1.93 -1.59 6.79
N ALA A 342 -3.11 -1.70 6.21
CA ALA A 342 -4.36 -1.67 6.96
C ALA A 342 -4.54 -2.94 7.81
N CYS A 343 -4.08 -4.10 7.33
CA CYS A 343 -4.23 -5.36 8.06
C CYS A 343 -3.44 -5.34 9.38
N PRO A 344 -4.08 -5.66 10.52
CA PRO A 344 -3.38 -5.84 11.79
C PRO A 344 -2.43 -7.04 11.75
N PRO A 345 -1.41 -7.07 12.62
CA PRO A 345 -0.58 -8.25 12.77
C PRO A 345 -1.42 -9.40 13.35
N CYS A 346 -1.17 -10.62 12.86
CA CYS A 346 -1.81 -11.80 13.47
C CYS A 346 -1.31 -11.98 14.91
N TYR A 347 -2.16 -12.60 15.73
CA TYR A 347 -1.96 -12.88 17.16
C TYR A 347 -2.05 -11.66 18.08
N GLU A 348 -2.29 -10.47 17.54
CA GLU A 348 -2.66 -9.32 18.34
C GLU A 348 -4.14 -9.41 18.74
N GLY A 349 -4.38 -9.98 19.92
CA GLY A 349 -5.72 -10.16 20.44
C GLY A 349 -6.36 -8.85 20.88
N LYS A 350 -7.03 -8.15 19.95
CA LYS A 350 -8.08 -7.13 20.21
C LYS A 350 -8.67 -6.46 18.97
N VAL A 351 -8.11 -6.64 17.77
CA VAL A 351 -8.66 -5.96 16.58
C VAL A 351 -9.88 -6.70 16.03
N ASN A 352 -11.06 -6.12 16.26
CA ASN A 352 -12.32 -6.61 15.73
C ASN A 352 -12.80 -5.66 14.63
N TRP A 353 -12.47 -5.99 13.37
CA TRP A 353 -13.20 -5.42 12.25
C TRP A 353 -14.62 -5.98 12.23
N ALA A 354 -15.61 -5.13 11.97
CA ALA A 354 -16.97 -5.57 11.69
C ALA A 354 -16.95 -6.56 10.51
N LEU A 355 -17.84 -7.56 10.54
CA LEU A 355 -17.84 -8.63 9.54
C LEU A 355 -17.98 -8.12 8.10
N PRO A 356 -18.86 -7.14 7.78
CA PRO A 356 -18.95 -6.57 6.43
C PRO A 356 -17.67 -5.86 5.98
N LEU A 357 -17.09 -4.99 6.81
CA LEU A 357 -15.79 -4.36 6.55
C LEU A 357 -14.71 -5.42 6.28
N LYS A 358 -14.64 -6.46 7.11
CA LYS A 358 -13.67 -7.54 6.98
C LYS A 358 -13.83 -8.31 5.67
N LYS A 359 -15.07 -8.64 5.28
CA LYS A 359 -15.38 -9.30 4.00
C LYS A 359 -15.02 -8.41 2.80
N ALA A 360 -15.30 -7.12 2.88
CA ALA A 360 -14.93 -6.17 1.81
C ALA A 360 -13.41 -6.12 1.62
N ILE A 361 -12.64 -5.94 2.69
CA ILE A 361 -11.16 -5.92 2.62
C ILE A 361 -10.62 -7.27 2.14
N TRP A 362 -11.17 -8.40 2.62
CA TRP A 362 -10.80 -9.73 2.13
C TRP A 362 -10.98 -9.85 0.62
N ASN A 363 -12.12 -9.44 0.08
CA ASN A 363 -12.39 -9.53 -1.36
C ASN A 363 -11.38 -8.73 -2.19
N LEU A 364 -10.93 -7.57 -1.70
CA LEU A 364 -9.88 -6.78 -2.34
C LEU A 364 -8.53 -7.49 -2.26
N LEU A 365 -8.16 -8.02 -1.10
CA LEU A 365 -6.91 -8.74 -0.88
C LEU A 365 -6.83 -10.04 -1.70
N ASP A 366 -7.89 -10.82 -1.74
CA ASP A 366 -7.93 -12.06 -2.53
C ASP A 366 -7.76 -11.75 -4.02
N LYS A 367 -8.51 -10.78 -4.56
CA LYS A 367 -8.33 -10.34 -5.96
C LYS A 367 -6.90 -9.86 -6.23
N ALA A 368 -6.35 -9.00 -5.36
CA ALA A 368 -5.01 -8.45 -5.53
C ALA A 368 -3.91 -9.53 -5.49
N THR A 369 -4.09 -10.57 -4.67
CA THR A 369 -3.13 -11.68 -4.55
C THR A 369 -3.35 -12.79 -5.57
N ASN A 370 -4.49 -12.79 -6.28
CA ASN A 370 -4.81 -13.77 -7.32
C ASN A 370 -4.34 -13.40 -8.72
N GLN A 371 -4.24 -12.11 -9.04
CA GLN A 371 -4.21 -11.66 -10.43
C GLN A 371 -2.80 -11.42 -11.01
N LYS A 372 -1.72 -11.38 -10.22
CA LYS A 372 -0.39 -10.96 -10.72
C LYS A 372 0.81 -11.57 -9.98
N ARG A 373 1.98 -11.48 -10.62
CA ARG A 373 3.29 -11.77 -10.01
C ARG A 373 3.53 -10.77 -8.86
N LEU A 374 3.46 -11.25 -7.63
CA LEU A 374 3.63 -10.43 -6.44
C LEU A 374 5.06 -9.83 -6.34
N PRO A 375 5.19 -8.53 -6.06
CA PRO A 375 6.48 -7.89 -5.81
C PRO A 375 7.23 -8.61 -4.69
N SER A 376 8.50 -8.94 -4.92
CA SER A 376 9.26 -9.73 -3.94
C SER A 376 9.46 -9.01 -2.60
N SER A 377 9.49 -7.67 -2.61
CA SER A 377 9.60 -6.83 -1.42
C SER A 377 8.36 -6.86 -0.53
N LEU A 378 7.17 -7.08 -1.09
CA LEU A 378 5.91 -7.09 -0.33
C LEU A 378 5.49 -8.47 0.13
N ARG A 379 6.17 -9.53 -0.32
CA ARG A 379 5.75 -10.91 -0.08
C ARG A 379 5.55 -11.23 1.41
N ALA A 380 6.46 -10.78 2.27
CA ALA A 380 6.33 -10.97 3.71
C ALA A 380 5.10 -10.25 4.28
N CYS A 381 4.91 -8.98 3.94
CA CYS A 381 3.75 -8.19 4.34
C CYS A 381 2.41 -8.78 3.86
N VAL A 382 2.39 -9.36 2.65
CA VAL A 382 1.19 -10.06 2.14
C VAL A 382 0.91 -11.31 2.97
N ILE A 383 1.95 -12.09 3.30
CA ILE A 383 1.78 -13.26 4.18
C ILE A 383 1.21 -12.81 5.54
N GLU A 384 1.75 -11.74 6.15
CA GLU A 384 1.20 -11.19 7.40
C GLU A 384 -0.28 -10.83 7.29
N ALA A 385 -0.66 -10.12 6.21
CA ALA A 385 -2.05 -9.75 5.95
C ALA A 385 -2.94 -10.99 5.82
N LEU A 386 -2.49 -12.03 5.11
CA LEU A 386 -3.22 -13.30 5.00
C LEU A 386 -3.35 -14.01 6.35
N LEU A 387 -2.30 -14.03 7.17
CA LEU A 387 -2.32 -14.65 8.50
C LEU A 387 -3.34 -14.01 9.44
N PHE A 388 -3.62 -12.71 9.30
CA PHE A 388 -4.72 -12.04 10.02
C PHE A 388 -6.08 -12.65 9.66
N PHE A 389 -6.32 -12.95 8.39
CA PHE A 389 -7.54 -13.63 7.93
C PHE A 389 -7.57 -15.12 8.33
N CYS A 390 -6.42 -15.78 8.49
CA CYS A 390 -6.35 -17.17 8.94
C CYS A 390 -6.85 -17.39 10.39
N GLU A 391 -6.66 -16.41 11.28
CA GLU A 391 -6.90 -16.59 12.73
C GLU A 391 -8.39 -16.59 13.12
N ARG A 392 -9.20 -15.69 12.55
CA ARG A 392 -10.53 -15.34 13.11
C ARG A 392 -11.61 -15.09 12.07
N ASP A 393 -11.65 -15.87 11.00
CA ASP A 393 -12.64 -15.65 9.92
C ASP A 393 -13.55 -16.85 9.65
N LEU A 394 -14.49 -16.65 8.72
CA LEU A 394 -15.26 -17.70 8.09
C LEU A 394 -14.32 -18.76 7.53
N PHE A 395 -14.73 -20.02 7.62
CA PHE A 395 -13.91 -21.15 7.20
C PHE A 395 -13.41 -21.01 5.75
N SER A 396 -14.27 -20.55 4.83
CA SER A 396 -13.90 -20.31 3.42
C SER A 396 -12.79 -19.28 3.26
N ILE A 397 -12.85 -18.18 4.01
CA ILE A 397 -11.81 -17.13 4.01
C ILE A 397 -10.51 -17.68 4.61
N ARG A 398 -10.60 -18.37 5.74
CA ARG A 398 -9.41 -18.96 6.40
C ARG A 398 -8.71 -19.97 5.49
N PHE A 399 -9.48 -20.84 4.84
CA PHE A 399 -8.95 -21.83 3.90
C PHE A 399 -8.21 -21.15 2.74
N ALA A 400 -8.86 -20.19 2.07
CA ALA A 400 -8.27 -19.47 0.95
C ALA A 400 -7.02 -18.67 1.38
N ALA A 401 -7.05 -18.04 2.55
CA ALA A 401 -5.92 -17.29 3.09
C ALA A 401 -4.71 -18.20 3.39
N VAL A 402 -4.94 -19.39 3.98
CA VAL A 402 -3.88 -20.37 4.25
C VAL A 402 -3.27 -20.89 2.96
N GLU A 403 -4.08 -21.31 1.99
CA GLU A 403 -3.57 -21.82 0.71
C GLU A 403 -2.77 -20.76 -0.05
N ARG A 404 -3.24 -19.50 -0.03
CA ARG A 404 -2.48 -18.37 -0.58
C ARG A 404 -1.16 -18.16 0.16
N ALA A 405 -1.19 -18.11 1.49
CA ALA A 405 0.03 -17.90 2.29
C ALA A 405 1.07 -19.00 2.04
N LYS A 406 0.63 -20.27 1.93
CA LYS A 406 1.48 -21.42 1.57
C LYS A 406 2.13 -21.25 0.21
N SER A 407 1.39 -20.83 -0.81
CA SER A 407 1.94 -20.59 -2.16
C SER A 407 3.00 -19.49 -2.21
N LEU A 408 2.96 -18.55 -1.25
CA LEU A 408 3.90 -17.43 -1.16
C LEU A 408 5.10 -17.74 -0.26
N LEU A 409 4.99 -18.77 0.58
CA LEU A 409 6.01 -19.12 1.54
C LEU A 409 7.26 -19.66 0.83
N ARG A 410 8.44 -19.13 1.19
CA ARG A 410 9.74 -19.59 0.68
C ARG A 410 10.58 -20.17 1.79
N LYS A 411 11.36 -21.22 1.50
CA LYS A 411 12.20 -21.93 2.48
C LYS A 411 13.15 -21.03 3.28
N ASN A 412 13.58 -19.90 2.71
CA ASN A 412 14.50 -18.96 3.34
C ASN A 412 13.83 -17.84 4.15
N MET A 413 12.50 -17.87 4.30
CA MET A 413 11.78 -16.93 5.16
C MET A 413 11.97 -17.28 6.64
N SER A 414 11.74 -16.30 7.51
CA SER A 414 11.91 -16.46 8.96
C SER A 414 11.01 -17.56 9.54
N PHE A 415 11.45 -18.14 10.67
CA PHE A 415 10.72 -19.15 11.42
C PHE A 415 9.27 -18.74 11.66
N TYR A 416 9.04 -17.48 12.02
CA TYR A 416 7.72 -16.91 12.27
C TYR A 416 6.70 -17.22 11.16
N TYR A 417 7.06 -16.98 9.90
CA TYR A 417 6.15 -17.22 8.76
C TYR A 417 5.93 -18.71 8.54
N GLN A 418 6.99 -19.51 8.60
CA GLN A 418 6.91 -20.96 8.43
C GLN A 418 6.01 -21.59 9.49
N ALA A 419 6.28 -21.28 10.76
CA ALA A 419 5.53 -21.80 11.90
C ALA A 419 4.07 -21.35 11.88
N SER A 420 3.79 -20.09 11.54
CA SER A 420 2.43 -19.56 11.47
C SER A 420 1.60 -20.21 10.36
N VAL A 421 2.18 -20.36 9.17
CA VAL A 421 1.49 -21.02 8.05
C VAL A 421 1.25 -22.50 8.37
N THR A 422 2.25 -23.21 8.91
CA THR A 422 2.09 -24.62 9.35
C THR A 422 1.01 -24.76 10.41
N LEU A 423 0.99 -23.86 11.41
CA LEU A 423 -0.02 -23.87 12.46
C LEU A 423 -1.42 -23.74 11.87
N PHE A 424 -1.64 -22.77 10.98
CA PHE A 424 -2.96 -22.58 10.39
C PHE A 424 -3.35 -23.69 9.40
N ASP A 425 -2.41 -24.27 8.64
CA ASP A 425 -2.66 -25.43 7.77
C ASP A 425 -3.04 -26.67 8.60
N SER A 426 -2.39 -26.86 9.75
CA SER A 426 -2.76 -27.90 10.73
C SER A 426 -4.16 -27.65 11.29
N ILE A 427 -4.48 -26.43 11.71
CA ILE A 427 -5.80 -26.10 12.25
C ILE A 427 -6.89 -26.31 11.19
N ILE A 428 -6.65 -25.88 9.94
CA ILE A 428 -7.60 -26.09 8.84
C ILE A 428 -7.76 -27.57 8.54
N SER A 429 -6.67 -28.33 8.46
CA SER A 429 -6.71 -29.79 8.29
C SER A 429 -7.52 -30.45 9.41
N ARG A 430 -7.36 -30.00 10.66
CA ARG A 430 -8.13 -30.50 11.80
C ARG A 430 -9.61 -30.13 11.73
N ILE A 431 -9.94 -28.90 11.37
CA ILE A 431 -11.33 -28.45 11.20
C ILE A 431 -12.02 -29.23 10.08
N ASP A 432 -11.28 -29.55 9.01
CA ASP A 432 -11.69 -30.41 7.91
C ASP A 432 -11.76 -31.90 8.32
N GLY A 433 -11.25 -32.26 9.49
CA GLY A 433 -11.26 -33.60 10.04
C GLY A 433 -10.08 -34.49 9.61
N ASN A 434 -9.10 -33.94 8.90
CA ASN A 434 -7.88 -34.62 8.54
C ASN A 434 -6.80 -34.50 9.64
N PHE A 435 -7.03 -35.18 10.77
CA PHE A 435 -6.13 -35.18 11.93
C PHE A 435 -4.75 -35.78 11.61
N GLN A 436 -4.69 -36.78 10.73
CA GLN A 436 -3.43 -37.39 10.30
C GLN A 436 -2.55 -36.37 9.56
N ARG A 437 -3.13 -35.61 8.61
CA ARG A 437 -2.42 -34.52 7.94
C ARG A 437 -2.03 -33.41 8.92
N SER A 438 -2.94 -33.04 9.82
CA SER A 438 -2.66 -32.05 10.87
C SER A 438 -1.45 -32.45 11.73
N GLU A 439 -1.39 -33.71 12.18
CA GLU A 439 -0.28 -34.25 12.97
C GLU A 439 1.01 -34.31 12.16
N ALA A 440 0.97 -34.84 10.93
CA ALA A 440 2.13 -34.92 10.05
C ALA A 440 2.77 -33.54 9.80
N LEU A 441 1.95 -32.53 9.48
CA LEU A 441 2.42 -31.16 9.27
C LEU A 441 3.18 -30.61 10.48
N ILE A 442 2.68 -30.83 11.69
CA ILE A 442 3.32 -30.33 12.90
C ILE A 442 4.59 -31.13 13.22
N VAL A 443 4.53 -32.46 13.15
CA VAL A 443 5.67 -33.33 13.46
C VAL A 443 6.82 -33.07 12.50
N ASP A 444 6.55 -33.01 11.19
CA ASP A 444 7.56 -32.73 10.17
C ASP A 444 8.20 -31.36 10.39
N PHE A 445 7.41 -30.33 10.73
CA PHE A 445 7.92 -29.00 10.99
C PHE A 445 8.77 -28.91 12.27
N LEU A 446 8.35 -29.58 13.35
CA LEU A 446 9.08 -29.59 14.62
C LEU A 446 10.34 -30.48 14.58
N ALA A 447 10.35 -31.51 13.73
CA ALA A 447 11.51 -32.36 13.51
C ALA A 447 12.58 -31.69 12.63
N ALA A 448 12.18 -30.75 11.80
CA ALA A 448 13.11 -29.96 10.99
C ALA A 448 13.87 -28.96 11.86
N ASP A 449 15.20 -28.90 11.65
CA ASP A 449 16.13 -28.08 12.43
C ASP A 449 15.99 -26.60 12.08
N HIS A 450 14.91 -25.98 12.59
CA HIS A 450 14.68 -24.56 12.45
C HIS A 450 15.07 -23.85 13.75
N GLU A 451 16.12 -23.03 13.69
CA GLU A 451 16.55 -22.18 14.81
C GLU A 451 15.55 -21.04 15.02
N GLY A 452 14.62 -21.23 15.97
CA GLY A 452 13.82 -20.14 16.53
C GLY A 452 14.62 -19.44 17.62
N ASN A 453 14.99 -18.19 17.41
CA ASN A 453 15.90 -17.45 18.29
C ASN A 453 15.21 -16.31 19.05
N THR A 454 13.91 -16.08 18.82
CA THR A 454 13.14 -14.99 19.43
C THR A 454 12.06 -15.49 20.40
N ARG A 455 11.55 -14.57 21.25
CA ARG A 455 10.41 -14.87 22.15
C ARG A 455 9.15 -15.25 21.36
N SER A 456 8.90 -14.60 20.22
CA SER A 456 7.77 -14.91 19.33
C SER A 456 7.90 -16.31 18.72
N ASP A 457 9.11 -16.73 18.33
CA ASP A 457 9.35 -18.06 17.79
C ASP A 457 9.04 -19.15 18.82
N ASN A 458 9.50 -18.95 20.06
CA ASN A 458 9.21 -19.86 21.17
C ASN A 458 7.70 -19.94 21.49
N ALA A 459 6.99 -18.81 21.47
CA ALA A 459 5.54 -18.78 21.65
C ALA A 459 4.82 -19.54 20.51
N LEU A 460 5.24 -19.36 19.26
CA LEU A 460 4.69 -20.09 18.11
C LEU A 460 4.98 -21.59 18.17
N ARG A 461 6.20 -21.98 18.56
CA ARG A 461 6.55 -23.38 18.81
C ARG A 461 5.65 -23.98 19.89
N GLY A 462 5.42 -23.25 20.98
CA GLY A 462 4.45 -23.63 22.02
C GLY A 462 3.05 -23.86 21.47
N ARG A 463 2.56 -22.98 20.58
CA ARG A 463 1.24 -23.15 19.93
C ARG A 463 1.18 -24.34 18.98
N LEU A 464 2.25 -24.65 18.28
CA LEU A 464 2.35 -25.88 17.48
C LEU A 464 2.30 -27.13 18.37
N HIS A 465 3.00 -27.12 19.52
CA HIS A 465 2.89 -28.19 20.51
C HIS A 465 1.48 -28.33 21.06
N ILE A 466 0.80 -27.22 21.40
CA ILE A 466 -0.61 -27.24 21.82
C ILE A 466 -1.50 -27.84 20.72
N SER A 467 -1.34 -27.40 19.47
CA SER A 467 -2.09 -27.96 18.34
C SER A 467 -1.86 -29.46 18.15
N ASN A 468 -0.64 -29.93 18.42
CA ASN A 468 -0.32 -31.37 18.39
C ASN A 468 -0.96 -32.12 19.56
N ILE A 469 -0.96 -31.54 20.76
CA ILE A 469 -1.65 -32.11 21.93
C ILE A 469 -3.14 -32.24 21.64
N GLU A 470 -3.78 -31.23 21.04
CA GLU A 470 -5.18 -31.29 20.61
C GLU A 470 -5.45 -32.45 19.63
N ASN A 471 -4.52 -32.73 18.70
CA ASN A 471 -4.63 -33.92 17.84
C ASN A 471 -4.52 -35.23 18.64
N LYS A 472 -3.60 -35.30 19.61
CA LYS A 472 -3.38 -36.48 20.45
C LYS A 472 -4.54 -36.76 21.41
N ILE A 473 -5.16 -35.72 21.96
CA ILE A 473 -6.35 -35.84 22.81
C ILE A 473 -7.49 -36.52 22.04
N HIS A 474 -7.70 -36.14 20.77
CA HIS A 474 -8.70 -36.79 19.92
C HIS A 474 -8.39 -38.29 19.73
N ARG A 475 -7.14 -38.63 19.40
CA ARG A 475 -6.71 -40.02 19.22
C ARG A 475 -6.80 -40.84 20.51
N LEU A 476 -6.52 -40.23 21.66
CA LEU A 476 -6.61 -40.89 22.96
C LEU A 476 -8.06 -41.25 23.31
N ALA A 477 -9.01 -40.36 23.00
CA ALA A 477 -10.43 -40.66 23.15
C ALA A 477 -10.87 -41.85 22.28
N GLU A 478 -10.41 -41.93 21.03
CA GLU A 478 -10.67 -43.07 20.15
C GLU A 478 -10.07 -44.38 20.70
N ILE A 479 -8.82 -44.34 21.20
CA ILE A 479 -8.15 -45.51 21.80
C ILE A 479 -8.88 -45.98 23.07
N HIS A 480 -9.31 -45.09 23.95
CA HIS A 480 -10.06 -45.49 25.14
C HIS A 480 -11.40 -46.18 24.78
N CYS A 481 -12.07 -45.73 23.72
CA CYS A 481 -13.23 -46.43 23.17
C CYS A 481 -12.87 -47.84 22.66
N GLU A 482 -11.75 -48.02 21.95
CA GLU A 482 -11.28 -49.33 21.48
C GLU A 482 -10.88 -50.27 22.64
N LEU A 483 -10.31 -49.72 23.71
CA LEU A 483 -9.94 -50.44 24.93
C LEU A 483 -11.13 -50.72 25.86
N HIS A 484 -12.35 -50.36 25.44
CA HIS A 484 -13.59 -50.47 26.24
C HIS A 484 -13.55 -49.66 27.56
N GLU A 485 -12.65 -48.68 27.65
CA GLU A 485 -12.54 -47.73 28.75
C GLU A 485 -13.44 -46.52 28.49
N TYR A 486 -14.72 -46.76 28.26
CA TYR A 486 -15.66 -45.77 27.75
C TYR A 486 -15.86 -44.57 28.70
N GLU A 487 -15.75 -44.75 30.01
CA GLU A 487 -15.85 -43.66 30.99
C GLU A 487 -14.72 -42.63 30.78
N LYS A 488 -13.48 -43.10 30.62
CA LYS A 488 -12.31 -42.24 30.35
C LYS A 488 -12.41 -41.57 28.98
N ALA A 489 -12.91 -42.28 27.98
CA ALA A 489 -13.16 -41.70 26.66
C ALA A 489 -14.17 -40.55 26.74
N LEU A 490 -15.27 -40.74 27.48
CA LEU A 490 -16.30 -39.73 27.67
C LEU A 490 -15.80 -38.51 28.46
N GLU A 491 -14.96 -38.71 29.49
CA GLU A 491 -14.33 -37.61 30.23
C GLU A 491 -13.51 -36.71 29.29
N ILE A 492 -12.66 -37.32 28.45
CA ILE A 492 -11.83 -36.59 27.50
C ILE A 492 -12.68 -35.86 26.45
N ILE A 493 -13.68 -36.55 25.88
CA ILE A 493 -14.56 -35.96 24.86
C ILE A 493 -15.37 -34.81 25.44
N GLN A 494 -15.83 -34.93 26.70
CA GLN A 494 -16.65 -33.91 27.35
C GLN A 494 -15.87 -32.60 27.55
N VAL A 495 -14.60 -32.68 27.99
CA VAL A 495 -13.72 -31.51 28.13
C VAL A 495 -13.57 -30.74 26.81
N GLU A 496 -13.37 -31.46 25.70
CA GLU A 496 -13.27 -30.86 24.37
C GLU A 496 -14.59 -30.23 23.91
N LEU A 497 -15.73 -30.89 24.14
CA LEU A 497 -17.05 -30.37 23.79
C LEU A 497 -17.44 -29.12 24.60
N ASP A 498 -16.98 -29.01 25.85
CA ASP A 498 -17.22 -27.83 26.69
C ASP A 498 -16.36 -26.63 26.26
N GLY A 499 -15.20 -26.89 25.64
CA GLY A 499 -14.35 -25.85 25.04
C GLY A 499 -14.84 -25.31 23.68
N MET A 500 -15.81 -25.95 23.04
CA MET A 500 -16.28 -25.56 21.70
C MET A 500 -17.24 -24.37 21.73
N THR A 501 -16.90 -23.30 21.01
CA THR A 501 -17.76 -22.11 20.85
C THR A 501 -18.91 -22.32 19.86
N ALA A 502 -18.84 -23.31 18.96
CA ALA A 502 -19.88 -23.58 17.96
C ALA A 502 -20.18 -25.09 17.85
N ARG A 503 -21.36 -25.50 18.37
CA ARG A 503 -21.84 -26.88 18.40
C ARG A 503 -22.60 -27.28 17.14
N LYS A 504 -21.96 -27.18 15.98
CA LYS A 504 -22.57 -27.54 14.68
C LYS A 504 -21.62 -27.98 13.57
N GLY A 505 -20.33 -27.67 13.70
CA GLY A 505 -19.32 -27.99 12.67
C GLY A 505 -18.94 -29.47 12.60
N ARG A 506 -18.13 -29.84 11.60
CA ARG A 506 -17.53 -31.18 11.47
C ARG A 506 -16.81 -31.66 12.73
N PRO A 507 -16.01 -30.84 13.44
CA PRO A 507 -15.36 -31.26 14.69
C PRO A 507 -16.37 -31.66 15.78
N PHE A 508 -17.44 -30.87 15.94
CA PHE A 508 -18.52 -31.17 16.87
C PHE A 508 -19.24 -32.47 16.50
N ARG A 509 -19.60 -32.66 15.22
CA ARG A 509 -20.24 -33.89 14.75
C ARG A 509 -19.38 -35.13 14.97
N ARG A 510 -18.06 -35.03 14.75
CA ARG A 510 -17.12 -36.14 14.99
C ARG A 510 -17.00 -36.51 16.47
N LEU A 511 -16.77 -35.53 17.34
CA LEU A 511 -16.68 -35.78 18.77
C LEU A 511 -17.99 -36.27 19.35
N SER A 512 -19.13 -35.75 18.87
CA SER A 512 -20.44 -36.21 19.29
C SER A 512 -20.71 -37.66 18.83
N MET A 513 -20.26 -38.05 17.64
CA MET A 513 -20.30 -39.47 17.24
C MET A 513 -19.44 -40.35 18.15
N ALA A 514 -18.22 -39.92 18.51
CA ALA A 514 -17.37 -40.65 19.46
C ALA A 514 -18.00 -40.71 20.86
N ARG A 515 -18.69 -39.66 21.30
CA ARG A 515 -19.45 -39.61 22.55
C ARG A 515 -20.60 -40.62 22.54
N ALA A 516 -21.36 -40.68 21.44
CA ALA A 516 -22.43 -41.65 21.28
C ALA A 516 -21.89 -43.10 21.31
N GLU A 517 -20.74 -43.36 20.68
CA GLU A 517 -20.05 -44.65 20.78
C GLU A 517 -19.65 -44.99 22.22
N GLY A 518 -19.14 -44.02 22.98
CA GLY A 518 -18.87 -44.19 24.41
C GLY A 518 -20.13 -44.53 25.22
N TYR A 519 -21.26 -43.89 24.93
CA TYR A 519 -22.54 -44.21 25.58
C TYR A 519 -23.07 -45.60 25.20
N ILE A 520 -22.94 -46.00 23.93
CA ILE A 520 -23.28 -47.38 23.50
C ILE A 520 -22.44 -48.39 24.26
N GLY A 521 -21.12 -48.15 24.38
CA GLY A 521 -20.20 -49.02 25.12
C GLY A 521 -20.54 -49.20 26.60
N LEU A 522 -21.15 -48.18 27.23
CA LEU A 522 -21.64 -48.24 28.60
C LEU A 522 -23.09 -48.77 28.74
N GLY A 523 -23.73 -49.16 27.63
CA GLY A 523 -25.14 -49.56 27.62
C GLY A 523 -26.13 -48.39 27.86
N ARG A 524 -25.66 -47.14 27.80
CA ARG A 524 -26.44 -45.91 28.01
C ARG A 524 -27.13 -45.48 26.72
N LEU A 525 -28.04 -46.32 26.22
CA LEU A 525 -28.66 -46.14 24.90
C LEU A 525 -29.53 -44.90 24.79
N ASP A 526 -30.15 -44.44 25.88
CA ASP A 526 -30.95 -43.20 25.89
C ASP A 526 -30.07 -41.96 25.66
N ASP A 527 -28.89 -41.94 26.28
CA ASP A 527 -27.91 -40.87 26.09
C ASP A 527 -27.33 -40.90 24.67
N ALA A 528 -27.02 -42.09 24.15
CA ALA A 528 -26.56 -42.27 22.77
C ALA A 528 -27.63 -41.80 21.75
N THR A 529 -28.90 -42.09 22.03
CA THR A 529 -30.05 -41.64 21.21
C THR A 529 -30.19 -40.12 21.25
N THR A 530 -30.00 -39.50 22.41
CA THR A 530 -30.04 -38.04 22.57
C THR A 530 -28.95 -37.38 21.72
N VAL A 531 -27.73 -37.90 21.79
CA VAL A 531 -26.60 -37.41 20.97
C VAL A 531 -26.87 -37.64 19.47
N LEU A 532 -27.48 -38.76 19.09
CA LEU A 532 -27.87 -39.01 17.70
C LEU A 532 -28.88 -37.99 17.17
N GLN A 533 -29.87 -37.59 17.98
CA GLN A 533 -30.83 -36.55 17.60
C GLN A 533 -30.15 -35.19 17.46
N GLU A 534 -29.23 -34.85 18.37
CA GLU A 534 -28.40 -33.65 18.26
C GLU A 534 -27.61 -33.65 16.95
N LEU A 535 -26.96 -34.77 16.61
CA LEU A 535 -26.22 -34.95 15.36
C LEU A 535 -27.09 -34.80 14.11
N ILE A 536 -28.34 -35.28 14.14
CA ILE A 536 -29.30 -35.10 13.04
C ILE A 536 -29.66 -33.61 12.89
N SER A 537 -29.87 -32.91 14.00
CA SER A 537 -30.30 -31.51 13.99
C SER A 537 -29.24 -30.53 13.48
N VAL A 538 -27.96 -30.88 13.62
CA VAL A 538 -26.82 -30.05 13.19
C VAL A 538 -26.20 -30.48 11.87
N GLU A 539 -26.76 -31.51 11.22
CA GLU A 539 -26.29 -31.95 9.93
C GLU A 539 -26.64 -30.91 8.85
N PRO A 540 -25.69 -30.52 7.99
CA PRO A 540 -25.98 -29.58 6.92
C PRO A 540 -26.94 -30.20 5.89
N PRO A 541 -27.84 -29.40 5.29
CA PRO A 541 -28.79 -29.88 4.29
C PRO A 541 -28.12 -30.30 2.97
N GLU A 542 -26.95 -29.73 2.66
CA GLU A 542 -26.10 -30.08 1.54
C GLU A 542 -24.77 -30.64 2.06
N LEU A 543 -24.32 -31.76 1.48
CA LEU A 543 -23.05 -32.41 1.84
C LEU A 543 -21.97 -31.93 0.88
N ASP A 544 -21.36 -30.79 1.20
CA ASP A 544 -20.49 -30.01 0.32
C ASP A 544 -19.25 -30.76 -0.18
N ASP A 545 -18.77 -31.78 0.55
CA ASP A 545 -17.62 -32.59 0.16
C ASP A 545 -17.65 -34.04 0.70
N LEU A 546 -16.64 -34.81 0.30
CA LEU A 546 -16.47 -36.21 0.69
C LEU A 546 -16.40 -36.39 2.22
N ASN A 547 -15.88 -35.42 2.97
CA ASN A 547 -15.81 -35.53 4.43
C ASN A 547 -17.21 -35.46 5.03
N ASP A 548 -18.08 -34.56 4.56
CA ASP A 548 -19.47 -34.49 5.01
C ASP A 548 -20.26 -35.75 4.66
N GLN A 549 -20.02 -36.34 3.49
CA GLN A 549 -20.60 -37.62 3.10
C GLN A 549 -20.13 -38.77 4.02
N VAL A 550 -18.83 -38.83 4.34
CA VAL A 550 -18.29 -39.82 5.27
C VAL A 550 -18.88 -39.63 6.68
N LEU A 551 -19.06 -38.40 7.14
CA LEU A 551 -19.68 -38.12 8.44
C LEU A 551 -21.16 -38.51 8.46
N ARG A 552 -21.92 -38.26 7.38
CA ARG A 552 -23.30 -38.73 7.20
C ARG A 552 -23.37 -40.26 7.28
N VAL A 553 -22.52 -40.96 6.52
CA VAL A 553 -22.46 -42.43 6.53
C VAL A 553 -22.12 -42.95 7.92
N ARG A 554 -21.12 -42.34 8.60
CA ARG A 554 -20.78 -42.70 9.99
C ARG A 554 -21.93 -42.49 10.95
N ARG A 555 -22.70 -41.39 10.82
CA ARG A 555 -23.90 -41.13 11.63
C ARG A 555 -25.00 -42.16 11.36
N LEU A 556 -25.17 -42.60 10.12
CA LEU A 556 -26.13 -43.66 9.76
C LEU A 556 -25.71 -45.04 10.31
N ILE A 557 -24.41 -45.36 10.29
CA ILE A 557 -23.86 -46.57 10.93
C ILE A 557 -24.11 -46.50 12.45
N LEU A 558 -23.84 -45.34 13.06
CA LEU A 558 -24.10 -45.11 14.48
C LEU A 558 -25.58 -45.26 14.82
N SER A 559 -26.48 -44.70 14.00
CA SER A 559 -27.93 -44.88 14.14
C SER A 559 -28.33 -46.35 14.06
N ALA A 560 -27.80 -47.10 13.08
CA ALA A 560 -28.05 -48.52 12.96
C ALA A 560 -27.59 -49.31 14.20
N ARG A 561 -26.44 -48.96 14.76
CA ARG A 561 -25.90 -49.59 15.97
C ARG A 561 -26.74 -49.28 17.21
N ILE A 562 -27.13 -48.03 17.44
CA ILE A 562 -28.00 -47.66 18.57
C ILE A 562 -29.31 -48.44 18.51
N HIS A 563 -29.94 -48.51 17.34
CA HIS A 563 -31.17 -49.28 17.17
C HIS A 563 -30.96 -50.78 17.30
N HIS A 564 -29.84 -51.32 16.82
CA HIS A 564 -29.51 -52.73 16.96
C HIS A 564 -29.31 -53.14 18.43
N GLU A 565 -28.50 -52.40 19.19
CA GLU A 565 -28.28 -52.63 20.62
C GLU A 565 -29.56 -52.42 21.45
N GLY A 566 -30.44 -51.52 20.99
CA GLY A 566 -31.78 -51.31 21.56
C GLY A 566 -32.84 -52.35 21.14
N ASN A 567 -32.45 -53.42 20.42
CA ASN A 567 -33.35 -54.44 19.86
C ASN A 567 -34.43 -53.90 18.89
N ASN A 568 -34.22 -52.70 18.33
CA ASN A 568 -35.11 -52.09 17.35
C ASN A 568 -34.64 -52.38 15.90
N PHE A 569 -34.73 -53.66 15.52
CA PHE A 569 -34.19 -54.17 14.26
C PHE A 569 -34.78 -53.56 12.96
N PRO A 570 -36.08 -53.20 12.88
CA PRO A 570 -36.61 -52.58 11.66
C PRO A 570 -35.96 -51.22 11.38
N GLU A 571 -35.73 -50.42 12.41
CA GLU A 571 -35.12 -49.09 12.36
C GLU A 571 -33.61 -49.20 12.10
N ALA A 572 -32.94 -50.19 12.71
CA ALA A 572 -31.55 -50.51 12.38
C ALA A 572 -31.40 -50.85 10.89
N ARG A 573 -32.32 -51.66 10.34
CA ARG A 573 -32.34 -52.02 8.92
C ARG A 573 -32.65 -50.83 8.02
N ALA A 574 -33.53 -49.92 8.45
CA ALA A 574 -33.82 -48.69 7.73
C ALA A 574 -32.57 -47.80 7.62
N ALA A 575 -31.85 -47.59 8.74
CA ALA A 575 -30.62 -46.81 8.77
C ALA A 575 -29.54 -47.40 7.84
N VAL A 576 -29.35 -48.72 7.82
CA VAL A 576 -28.40 -49.39 6.91
C VAL A 576 -28.80 -49.26 5.44
N ARG A 577 -30.10 -49.29 5.13
CA ARG A 577 -30.59 -49.10 3.75
C ARG A 577 -30.33 -47.69 3.24
N SER A 578 -30.44 -46.69 4.11
CA SER A 578 -30.12 -45.30 3.78
C SER A 578 -28.65 -45.07 3.45
N ILE A 579 -27.75 -45.99 3.82
CA ILE A 579 -26.33 -45.93 3.42
C ILE A 579 -26.14 -46.35 1.95
N LYS A 580 -27.04 -47.19 1.40
CA LYS A 580 -26.94 -47.72 0.03
C LYS A 580 -27.64 -46.87 -1.03
N SER A 581 -28.43 -45.88 -0.61
CA SER A 581 -29.23 -45.02 -1.49
C SER A 581 -28.53 -43.73 -1.91
N ASP A 582 -27.35 -43.47 -1.35
CA ASP A 582 -26.41 -42.40 -1.72
C ASP A 582 -25.21 -43.04 -2.44
#